data_AF-A0A812J342-F1
#
_entry.id   AF-A0A812J342-F1
#
_cell.length_a   1.000
_cell.length_b   1.000
_cell.length_c   1.000
_cell.angle_alpha   90.00
_cell.angle_beta   90.00
_cell.angle_gamma   90.00
#
_symmetry.space_group_name_H-M   'P 1'
#
loop_
_entity.id
_entity.type
_entity.pdbx_description
1 polymer ?
#
loop_
_entity_poly.entity_id
_entity_poly.type
_entity_poly.pdbx_seq_one_letter_code
_entity_poly.pdbx_strand_id
1 'polypeptide(L)'
;MARASSRFCQGPGAICGFRWRDLAMVMMVAALNSSLTWQLELLRGQQQPPLLNALFSKGFHSSSAWVEESLGPFLTLLAATIIKLLMTLLALSCPTPTGVIAPTMVLGALMARSLLCFVPNACLARVLVAPGEDPNAVPAEAIGALAARLAIVGSAAFACGVSRAFGVAITTFEVLSLDSMVLPLSLSSLAAIFTANLVSLPFFDLGLVRKGWGCISELTSTSRAEEPAFELMEAFTEFPALEERSSCRAVQQALAYTPLQFNFPIVVRDEFLKKHHPHHSILLGSVTREALEELSRQLKAKESPEEQEVDLLHMRWPGGHRLLADPVPLAVDPLATAQELYVMLKVMKKECAYVTGHGVLLGRISLQELLGKGLPITKGLGAVHNETILLSLEDAETPGEKGESHEQSWVAS
;
A
#
# COMPACT_ATOMS: atom_id res chain seq x y z
N MET A 1 -0.50 -1.24 24.89
CA MET A 1 0.16 -2.44 24.32
C MET A 1 0.60 -2.29 22.86
N ALA A 2 -0.14 -1.59 21.97
CA ALA A 2 0.26 -1.43 20.56
C ALA A 2 1.56 -0.65 20.28
N ARG A 3 1.92 0.36 21.10
CA ARG A 3 3.17 1.12 20.93
C ARG A 3 4.44 0.31 21.21
N ALA A 4 4.37 -0.72 22.05
CA ALA A 4 5.51 -1.58 22.35
C ALA A 4 5.86 -2.56 21.22
N SER A 5 4.94 -2.82 20.28
CA SER A 5 5.16 -3.74 19.16
C SER A 5 5.92 -3.11 17.98
N SER A 6 5.85 -1.79 17.82
CA SER A 6 6.41 -1.09 16.64
C SER A 6 7.93 -0.98 16.63
N ARG A 7 8.58 -0.96 17.80
CA ARG A 7 10.06 -0.91 17.90
C ARG A 7 10.76 -2.25 17.64
N PHE A 8 10.02 -3.35 17.43
CA PHE A 8 10.61 -4.69 17.35
C PHE A 8 10.93 -5.17 15.92
N CYS A 9 10.58 -4.42 14.87
CA CYS A 9 10.75 -4.87 13.48
C CYS A 9 11.86 -4.16 12.68
N GLN A 10 12.69 -3.30 13.29
CA GLN A 10 13.76 -2.54 12.60
C GLN A 10 15.17 -3.14 12.79
N GLY A 11 15.32 -4.47 12.67
CA GLY A 11 16.63 -5.13 12.70
C GLY A 11 16.85 -5.98 11.45
N PRO A 12 17.85 -5.70 10.61
CA PRO A 12 18.26 -6.59 9.54
C PRO A 12 19.12 -7.70 10.16
N GLY A 13 18.52 -8.83 10.53
CA GLY A 13 19.29 -9.96 11.05
C GLY A 13 18.48 -11.08 11.70
N ALA A 14 18.55 -12.26 11.09
CA ALA A 14 18.28 -13.59 11.63
C ALA A 14 16.82 -13.98 11.99
N ILE A 15 16.28 -14.90 11.19
CA ILE A 15 15.06 -15.71 11.42
C ILE A 15 15.27 -16.74 12.57
N CYS A 16 16.41 -16.76 13.25
CA CYS A 16 16.70 -17.68 14.34
C CYS A 16 16.43 -17.06 15.71
N GLY A 17 15.19 -17.17 16.16
CA GLY A 17 14.85 -16.90 17.55
C GLY A 17 13.35 -16.78 17.75
N PHE A 18 12.64 -17.92 17.72
CA PHE A 18 11.29 -17.97 18.28
C PHE A 18 11.40 -17.61 19.76
N ARG A 19 11.09 -16.36 20.12
CA ARG A 19 11.30 -15.87 21.48
C ARG A 19 10.24 -16.51 22.37
N TRP A 20 10.62 -17.05 23.52
CA TRP A 20 9.70 -17.61 24.52
C TRP A 20 8.50 -16.70 24.82
N ARG A 21 8.68 -15.38 24.70
CA ARG A 21 7.62 -14.37 24.81
C ARG A 21 6.50 -14.57 23.78
N ASP A 22 6.84 -14.85 22.53
CA ASP A 22 5.88 -14.99 21.43
C ASP A 22 5.10 -16.30 21.60
N LEU A 23 5.77 -17.38 22.03
CA LEU A 23 5.12 -18.63 22.42
C LEU A 23 4.16 -18.43 23.59
N ALA A 24 4.59 -17.71 24.64
CA ALA A 24 3.75 -17.40 25.80
C ALA A 24 2.51 -16.57 25.42
N MET A 25 2.67 -15.61 24.51
CA MET A 25 1.55 -14.81 23.99
C MET A 25 0.55 -15.68 23.23
N VAL A 26 1.01 -16.55 22.33
CA VAL A 26 0.14 -17.47 21.58
C VAL A 26 -0.56 -18.44 22.53
N MET A 27 0.16 -19.01 23.51
CA MET A 27 -0.41 -19.88 24.54
C MET A 27 -1.51 -19.17 25.33
N MET A 28 -1.28 -17.92 25.75
CA MET A 28 -2.26 -17.12 26.49
C MET A 28 -3.51 -16.85 25.66
N VAL A 29 -3.35 -16.46 24.39
CA VAL A 29 -4.49 -16.20 23.49
C VAL A 29 -5.25 -17.48 23.17
N ALA A 30 -4.55 -18.60 22.98
CA ALA A 30 -5.18 -19.90 22.77
C ALA A 30 -5.95 -20.37 24.01
N ALA A 31 -5.38 -20.22 25.20
CA ALA A 31 -6.05 -20.52 26.46
C ALA A 31 -7.29 -19.64 26.66
N LEU A 32 -7.17 -18.33 26.43
CA LEU A 32 -8.29 -17.39 26.53
C LEU A 32 -9.41 -17.72 25.53
N ASN A 33 -9.06 -18.00 24.27
CA ASN A 33 -10.01 -18.42 23.25
C ASN A 33 -10.71 -19.71 23.66
N SER A 34 -9.97 -20.68 24.21
CA SER A 34 -10.55 -21.95 24.68
C SER A 34 -11.51 -21.73 25.85
N SER A 35 -11.12 -20.93 26.85
CA SER A 35 -11.96 -20.62 28.01
C SER A 35 -13.24 -19.87 27.64
N LEU A 36 -13.16 -18.86 26.77
CA LEU A 36 -14.32 -18.06 26.37
C LEU A 36 -15.25 -18.83 25.42
N THR A 37 -14.70 -19.63 24.50
CA THR A 37 -15.52 -20.45 23.60
C THR A 37 -16.14 -21.65 24.30
N TRP A 38 -15.55 -22.12 25.41
CA TRP A 38 -16.13 -23.21 26.21
C TRP A 38 -17.48 -22.86 26.83
N GLN A 39 -17.68 -21.58 27.15
CA GLN A 39 -18.91 -21.06 27.76
C GLN A 39 -20.10 -21.02 26.79
N LEU A 40 -19.87 -21.07 25.48
CA LEU A 40 -20.92 -21.03 24.47
C LEU A 40 -20.93 -22.33 23.67
N GLU A 41 -22.02 -23.08 23.76
CA GLU A 41 -22.14 -24.38 23.07
C GLU A 41 -21.94 -24.25 21.56
N LEU A 42 -22.44 -23.15 20.98
CA LEU A 42 -22.27 -22.82 19.56
C LEU A 42 -20.79 -22.72 19.13
N LEU A 43 -19.91 -22.27 20.01
CA LEU A 43 -18.48 -22.04 19.71
C LEU A 43 -17.57 -23.14 20.25
N ARG A 44 -18.10 -24.08 21.05
CA ARG A 44 -17.32 -25.06 21.81
C ARG A 44 -16.56 -26.01 20.88
N GLY A 45 -15.25 -25.78 20.74
CA GLY A 45 -14.32 -26.66 20.01
C GLY A 45 -14.55 -26.78 18.50
N GLN A 46 -15.49 -26.03 17.93
CA GLN A 46 -15.81 -26.11 16.51
C GLN A 46 -14.74 -25.39 15.68
N GLN A 47 -14.22 -26.11 14.70
CA GLN A 47 -13.40 -25.49 13.65
C GLN A 47 -14.26 -24.54 12.80
N GLN A 48 -13.61 -23.63 12.07
CA GLN A 48 -14.31 -22.61 11.29
C GLN A 48 -15.23 -23.19 10.19
N PRO A 49 -14.83 -24.21 9.41
CA PRO A 49 -15.70 -24.75 8.36
C PRO A 49 -16.97 -25.46 8.89
N PRO A 50 -16.90 -26.34 9.90
CA PRO A 50 -18.11 -26.92 10.52
C PRO A 50 -19.05 -25.88 11.11
N LEU A 51 -18.50 -24.86 11.78
CA LEU A 51 -19.30 -23.76 12.32
C LEU A 51 -20.01 -22.98 11.21
N LEU A 52 -19.30 -22.67 10.12
CA LEU A 52 -19.89 -21.98 8.98
C LEU A 52 -21.01 -22.82 8.33
N ASN A 53 -20.79 -24.13 8.18
CA ASN A 53 -21.80 -25.05 7.68
C ASN A 53 -23.04 -25.10 8.59
N ALA A 54 -22.85 -25.13 9.92
CA ALA A 54 -23.95 -25.06 10.88
C ALA A 54 -24.72 -23.73 10.73
N LEU A 55 -24.03 -22.61 10.57
CA LEU A 55 -24.63 -21.29 10.35
C LEU A 55 -25.30 -21.14 8.97
N PHE A 56 -24.95 -21.96 7.99
CA PHE A 56 -25.61 -22.01 6.68
C PHE A 56 -26.74 -23.05 6.61
N SER A 57 -26.90 -23.86 7.65
CA SER A 57 -27.96 -24.86 7.70
C SER A 57 -29.35 -24.22 7.90
N LYS A 58 -30.36 -24.75 7.20
CA LYS A 58 -31.76 -24.31 7.35
C LYS A 58 -32.31 -24.66 8.73
N GLY A 59 -31.93 -25.83 9.25
CA GLY A 59 -32.38 -26.37 10.53
C GLY A 59 -31.74 -25.72 11.76
N PHE A 60 -30.87 -24.72 11.59
CA PHE A 60 -30.23 -24.03 12.71
C PHE A 60 -31.26 -23.49 13.73
N HIS A 61 -32.35 -22.86 13.27
CA HIS A 61 -33.40 -22.36 14.16
C HIS A 61 -34.26 -23.46 14.80
N SER A 62 -34.26 -24.67 14.25
CA SER A 62 -35.06 -25.79 14.75
C SER A 62 -34.36 -26.56 15.88
N SER A 63 -33.03 -26.42 15.99
CA SER A 63 -32.25 -27.01 17.07
C SER A 63 -32.12 -26.02 18.22
N SER A 64 -32.58 -26.37 19.43
CA SER A 64 -32.34 -25.57 20.64
C SER A 64 -30.94 -25.77 21.23
N ALA A 65 -30.15 -26.71 20.70
CA ALA A 65 -28.86 -27.12 21.27
C ALA A 65 -27.74 -26.07 21.21
N TRP A 66 -27.96 -24.93 20.56
CA TRP A 66 -27.00 -23.82 20.54
C TRP A 66 -27.46 -22.63 21.37
N VAL A 67 -28.72 -22.62 21.81
CA VAL A 67 -29.32 -21.51 22.55
C VAL A 67 -29.06 -21.72 24.03
N GLU A 68 -28.49 -20.71 24.68
CA GLU A 68 -28.37 -20.73 26.13
C GLU A 68 -29.71 -20.29 26.74
N GLU A 69 -30.32 -21.13 27.58
CA GLU A 69 -31.66 -20.89 28.14
C GLU A 69 -31.76 -19.54 28.89
N SER A 70 -30.66 -19.10 29.51
CA SER A 70 -30.59 -17.85 30.25
C SER A 70 -30.54 -16.58 29.40
N LEU A 71 -30.03 -16.67 28.17
CA LEU A 71 -29.80 -15.54 27.26
C LEU A 71 -30.84 -15.50 26.14
N GLY A 72 -31.37 -16.64 25.74
CA GLY A 72 -32.25 -16.77 24.58
C GLY A 72 -31.52 -16.55 23.25
N PRO A 73 -32.19 -16.83 22.11
CA PRO A 73 -31.53 -17.00 20.82
C PRO A 73 -30.75 -15.78 20.33
N PHE A 74 -31.34 -14.58 20.53
CA PHE A 74 -30.74 -13.33 20.08
C PHE A 74 -29.47 -12.98 20.86
N LEU A 75 -29.55 -12.95 22.20
CA LEU A 75 -28.41 -12.58 23.03
C LEU A 75 -27.30 -13.64 22.93
N THR A 76 -27.64 -14.92 22.76
CA THR A 76 -26.63 -15.96 22.50
C THR A 76 -25.86 -15.69 21.20
N LEU A 77 -26.53 -15.35 20.09
CA LEU A 77 -25.85 -15.00 18.83
C LEU A 77 -25.05 -13.71 18.93
N LEU A 78 -25.57 -12.69 19.63
CA LEU A 78 -24.87 -11.43 19.84
C LEU A 78 -23.61 -11.63 20.69
N ALA A 79 -23.72 -12.37 21.79
CA ALA A 79 -22.59 -12.72 22.65
C ALA A 79 -21.55 -13.55 21.87
N ALA A 80 -21.98 -14.53 21.09
CA ALA A 80 -21.11 -15.31 20.21
C ALA A 80 -20.38 -14.41 19.20
N THR A 81 -21.08 -13.43 18.60
CA THR A 81 -20.50 -12.46 17.67
C THR A 81 -19.41 -11.63 18.36
N ILE A 82 -19.69 -11.06 19.54
CA ILE A 82 -18.75 -10.21 20.29
C ILE A 82 -17.53 -11.00 20.74
N ILE A 83 -17.73 -12.19 21.33
CA ILE A 83 -16.64 -13.06 21.77
C ILE A 83 -15.78 -13.46 20.57
N LYS A 84 -16.40 -13.87 19.46
CA LYS A 84 -15.66 -14.26 18.26
C LYS A 84 -14.90 -13.09 17.65
N LEU A 85 -15.47 -11.88 17.67
CA LEU A 85 -14.81 -10.68 17.17
C LEU A 85 -13.55 -10.38 17.99
N LEU A 86 -13.68 -10.36 19.32
CA LEU A 86 -12.56 -10.12 20.22
C LEU A 86 -11.46 -11.17 20.05
N MET A 87 -11.82 -12.45 20.01
CA MET A 87 -10.84 -13.54 19.84
C MET A 87 -10.16 -13.47 18.48
N THR A 88 -10.88 -13.11 17.42
CA THR A 88 -10.30 -12.92 16.08
C THR A 88 -9.30 -11.76 16.09
N LEU A 89 -9.61 -10.63 16.72
CA LEU A 89 -8.68 -9.50 16.84
C LEU A 89 -7.40 -9.88 17.63
N LEU A 90 -7.54 -10.64 18.73
CA LEU A 90 -6.40 -11.13 19.51
C LEU A 90 -5.56 -12.14 18.72
N ALA A 91 -6.21 -13.07 18.02
CA ALA A 91 -5.54 -14.08 17.21
C ALA A 91 -4.75 -13.44 16.04
N LEU A 92 -5.33 -12.45 15.35
CA LEU A 92 -4.65 -11.72 14.27
C LEU A 92 -3.51 -10.83 14.75
N SER A 93 -3.49 -10.50 16.05
CA SER A 93 -2.39 -9.74 16.67
C SER A 93 -1.22 -10.63 17.07
N CYS A 94 -1.38 -11.96 17.05
CA CYS A 94 -0.31 -12.89 17.39
C CYS A 94 0.67 -13.08 16.21
N PRO A 95 1.96 -13.34 16.48
CA PRO A 95 2.97 -13.59 15.46
C PRO A 95 2.86 -15.04 14.92
N THR A 96 1.69 -15.40 14.39
CA THR A 96 1.42 -16.72 13.81
C THR A 96 0.92 -16.59 12.37
N PRO A 97 1.26 -17.55 11.49
CA PRO A 97 0.71 -17.58 10.14
C PRO A 97 -0.80 -17.83 10.22
N THR A 98 -1.60 -16.78 10.09
CA THR A 98 -3.05 -16.82 10.26
C THR A 98 -3.77 -16.19 9.07
N GLY A 99 -4.88 -16.81 8.67
CA GLY A 99 -5.79 -16.27 7.66
C GLY A 99 -6.92 -15.47 8.29
N VAL A 100 -7.38 -14.42 7.60
CA VAL A 100 -8.46 -13.52 8.08
C VAL A 100 -9.82 -13.81 7.42
N ILE A 101 -9.84 -14.47 6.26
CA ILE A 101 -11.08 -14.65 5.47
C ILE A 101 -12.10 -15.55 6.18
N ALA A 102 -11.73 -16.77 6.56
CA ALA A 102 -12.65 -17.68 7.22
C ALA A 102 -13.21 -17.17 8.58
N PRO A 103 -12.42 -16.54 9.49
CA PRO A 103 -13.01 -15.98 10.72
C PRO A 103 -13.92 -14.77 10.45
N THR A 104 -13.61 -13.93 9.45
CA THR A 104 -14.50 -12.81 9.07
C THR A 104 -15.79 -13.30 8.42
N MET A 105 -15.73 -14.37 7.62
CA MET A 105 -16.92 -15.05 7.10
C MET A 105 -17.83 -15.56 8.22
N VAL A 106 -17.27 -16.18 9.26
CA VAL A 106 -18.05 -16.63 10.43
C VAL A 106 -18.69 -15.45 11.16
N LEU A 107 -17.95 -14.34 11.35
CA LEU A 107 -18.49 -13.13 11.97
C LEU A 107 -19.65 -12.55 11.18
N GLY A 108 -19.53 -12.43 9.86
CA GLY A 108 -20.60 -11.95 8.99
C GLY A 108 -21.84 -12.85 9.04
N ALA A 109 -21.66 -14.17 9.09
CA ALA A 109 -22.75 -15.12 9.23
C ALA A 109 -23.49 -14.98 10.58
N LEU A 110 -22.74 -14.85 11.68
CA LEU A 110 -23.31 -14.62 13.02
C LEU A 110 -24.07 -13.28 13.09
N MET A 111 -23.50 -12.22 12.51
CA MET A 111 -24.13 -10.89 12.44
C MET A 111 -25.42 -10.93 11.61
N ALA A 112 -25.44 -11.60 10.46
CA ALA A 112 -26.65 -11.70 9.65
C ALA A 112 -27.75 -12.52 10.34
N ARG A 113 -27.39 -13.60 11.06
CA ARG A 113 -28.34 -14.37 11.86
C ARG A 113 -28.91 -13.54 13.02
N SER A 114 -28.08 -12.75 13.71
CA SER A 114 -28.56 -11.89 14.80
C SER A 114 -29.41 -10.73 14.29
N LEU A 115 -29.12 -10.18 13.10
CA LEU A 115 -29.96 -9.18 12.44
C LEU A 115 -31.35 -9.72 12.11
N LEU A 116 -31.47 -10.99 11.70
CA LEU A 116 -32.78 -11.58 11.43
C LEU A 116 -33.66 -11.63 12.69
N CYS A 117 -33.08 -11.84 13.87
CA CYS A 117 -33.83 -11.82 15.13
C CYS A 117 -34.45 -10.45 15.46
N PHE A 118 -33.97 -9.36 14.85
CA PHE A 118 -34.57 -8.02 14.97
C PHE A 118 -35.72 -7.78 14.00
N VAL A 119 -35.86 -8.60 12.95
CA VAL A 119 -36.93 -8.40 11.97
C VAL A 119 -38.24 -8.88 12.58
N PRO A 120 -39.26 -8.01 12.72
CA PRO A 120 -40.55 -8.41 13.29
C PRO A 120 -41.18 -9.53 12.46
N ASN A 121 -41.85 -10.49 13.13
CA ASN A 121 -42.56 -11.59 12.46
C ASN A 121 -43.55 -11.09 11.40
N ALA A 122 -44.17 -9.93 11.62
CA ALA A 122 -45.08 -9.31 10.65
C ALA A 122 -44.38 -8.88 9.33
N CYS A 123 -43.11 -8.47 9.41
CA CYS A 123 -42.32 -8.14 8.23
C CYS A 123 -41.87 -9.42 7.50
N LEU A 124 -41.45 -10.44 8.25
CA LEU A 124 -41.09 -11.75 7.70
C LEU A 124 -42.28 -12.40 6.99
N ALA A 125 -43.47 -12.32 7.57
CA ALA A 125 -44.70 -12.81 6.95
C ALA A 125 -44.97 -12.13 5.60
N ARG A 126 -44.78 -10.81 5.48
CA ARG A 126 -44.99 -10.09 4.21
C ARG A 126 -43.99 -10.46 3.11
N VAL A 127 -42.78 -10.88 3.48
CA VAL A 127 -41.71 -11.23 2.52
C VAL A 127 -41.78 -12.70 2.12
N LEU A 128 -42.20 -13.58 3.04
CA LEU A 128 -42.16 -15.03 2.85
C LEU A 128 -43.49 -15.64 2.40
N VAL A 129 -44.62 -14.98 2.65
CA VAL A 129 -45.96 -15.48 2.31
C VAL A 129 -46.34 -15.01 0.91
N ALA A 130 -46.81 -15.94 0.06
CA ALA A 130 -47.32 -15.60 -1.25
C ALA A 130 -48.61 -14.76 -1.12
N PRO A 131 -48.89 -13.82 -2.05
CA PRO A 131 -50.11 -13.03 -1.99
C PRO A 131 -51.36 -13.93 -2.01
N GLY A 132 -52.08 -14.00 -0.89
CA GLY A 132 -53.29 -14.81 -0.72
C GLY A 132 -53.25 -15.88 0.38
N GLU A 133 -52.09 -16.12 1.01
CA GLU A 133 -51.96 -17.06 2.14
C GLU A 133 -52.02 -16.37 3.51
N ASP A 134 -52.41 -17.13 4.54
CA ASP A 134 -52.56 -16.62 5.91
C ASP A 134 -51.23 -16.12 6.48
N PRO A 135 -51.12 -14.85 6.92
CA PRO A 135 -49.88 -14.28 7.44
C PRO A 135 -49.38 -14.91 8.74
N ASN A 136 -50.22 -15.72 9.41
CA ASN A 136 -49.85 -16.47 10.62
C ASN A 136 -49.31 -17.88 10.33
N ALA A 137 -49.33 -18.34 9.07
CA ALA A 137 -48.95 -19.70 8.68
C ALA A 137 -47.52 -19.79 8.09
N VAL A 138 -46.62 -18.87 8.43
CA VAL A 138 -45.24 -18.91 7.91
C VAL A 138 -44.55 -20.20 8.38
N PRO A 139 -44.16 -21.12 7.48
CA PRO A 139 -43.50 -22.35 7.90
C PRO A 139 -42.12 -22.03 8.48
N ALA A 140 -41.79 -22.64 9.62
CA ALA A 140 -40.50 -22.47 10.29
C ALA A 140 -39.31 -22.80 9.36
N GLU A 141 -39.52 -23.70 8.38
CA GLU A 141 -38.54 -24.03 7.36
C GLU A 141 -38.22 -22.86 6.42
N ALA A 142 -39.21 -22.05 6.04
CA ALA A 142 -39.00 -20.88 5.18
C ALA A 142 -38.19 -19.80 5.89
N ILE A 143 -38.46 -19.60 7.19
CA ILE A 143 -37.67 -18.71 8.05
C ILE A 143 -36.23 -19.22 8.16
N GLY A 144 -36.05 -20.53 8.39
CA GLY A 144 -34.74 -21.18 8.42
C GLY A 144 -33.96 -21.04 7.11
N ALA A 145 -34.64 -21.17 5.97
CA ALA A 145 -34.05 -21.00 4.64
C ALA A 145 -33.65 -19.54 4.35
N LEU A 146 -34.48 -18.57 4.74
CA LEU A 146 -34.13 -17.15 4.64
C LEU A 146 -32.94 -16.81 5.53
N ALA A 147 -32.92 -17.32 6.76
CA ALA A 147 -31.84 -17.13 7.70
C ALA A 147 -30.50 -17.69 7.20
N ALA A 148 -30.53 -18.88 6.57
CA ALA A 148 -29.37 -19.46 5.92
C ALA A 148 -28.85 -18.60 4.77
N ARG A 149 -29.74 -18.13 3.90
CA ARG A 149 -29.39 -17.26 2.76
C ARG A 149 -28.82 -15.92 3.24
N LEU A 150 -29.42 -15.31 4.25
CA LEU A 150 -28.89 -14.08 4.85
C LEU A 150 -27.53 -14.32 5.51
N ALA A 151 -27.33 -15.45 6.19
CA ALA A 151 -26.04 -15.81 6.75
C ALA A 151 -24.96 -15.92 5.68
N ILE A 152 -25.26 -16.54 4.53
CA ILE A 152 -24.34 -16.63 3.38
C ILE A 152 -24.00 -15.23 2.84
N VAL A 153 -25.02 -14.41 2.60
CA VAL A 153 -24.86 -13.04 2.07
C VAL A 153 -24.06 -12.16 3.05
N GLY A 154 -24.38 -12.20 4.33
CA GLY A 154 -23.67 -11.45 5.36
C GLY A 154 -22.23 -11.94 5.58
N SER A 155 -22.00 -13.24 5.48
CA SER A 155 -20.68 -13.86 5.53
C SER A 155 -19.77 -13.31 4.43
N ALA A 156 -20.22 -13.38 3.18
CA ALA A 156 -19.50 -12.87 2.03
C ALA A 156 -19.31 -11.36 2.10
N ALA A 157 -20.37 -10.60 2.43
CA ALA A 157 -20.32 -9.15 2.48
C ALA A 157 -19.34 -8.63 3.54
N PHE A 158 -19.35 -9.21 4.75
CA PHE A 158 -18.43 -8.81 5.80
C PHE A 158 -16.97 -9.14 5.45
N ALA A 159 -16.71 -10.34 4.91
CA ALA A 159 -15.37 -10.71 4.47
C ALA A 159 -14.86 -9.84 3.30
N CYS A 160 -15.73 -9.49 2.35
CA CYS A 160 -15.44 -8.54 1.27
C CYS A 160 -15.14 -7.15 1.83
N GLY A 161 -15.92 -6.67 2.79
CA GLY A 161 -15.69 -5.37 3.44
C GLY A 161 -14.34 -5.28 4.15
N VAL A 162 -13.94 -6.33 4.87
CA VAL A 162 -12.64 -6.37 5.58
C VAL A 162 -11.46 -6.46 4.61
N SER A 163 -11.57 -7.28 3.57
CA SER A 163 -10.46 -7.59 2.65
C SER A 163 -10.37 -6.67 1.43
N ARG A 164 -11.47 -5.98 1.07
CA ARG A 164 -11.69 -5.30 -0.22
C ARG A 164 -11.59 -6.19 -1.45
N ALA A 165 -11.72 -7.49 -1.27
CA ALA A 165 -11.64 -8.43 -2.37
C ALA A 165 -13.04 -8.92 -2.75
N PHE A 166 -13.59 -8.39 -3.85
CA PHE A 166 -14.84 -8.91 -4.42
C PHE A 166 -14.74 -10.39 -4.85
N GLY A 167 -13.52 -10.90 -5.05
CA GLY A 167 -13.29 -12.32 -5.31
C GLY A 167 -13.86 -13.25 -4.22
N VAL A 168 -13.95 -12.81 -2.96
CA VAL A 168 -14.52 -13.62 -1.87
C VAL A 168 -16.00 -13.90 -2.12
N ALA A 169 -16.74 -12.93 -2.68
CA ALA A 169 -18.12 -13.10 -3.08
C ALA A 169 -18.27 -14.15 -4.18
N ILE A 170 -17.43 -14.06 -5.22
CA ILE A 170 -17.41 -15.03 -6.33
C ILE A 170 -17.12 -16.44 -5.81
N THR A 171 -16.10 -16.61 -4.97
CA THR A 171 -15.77 -17.93 -4.40
C THR A 171 -16.89 -18.49 -3.52
N THR A 172 -17.61 -17.63 -2.79
CA THR A 172 -18.75 -18.06 -1.96
C THR A 172 -19.91 -18.54 -2.84
N PHE A 173 -20.18 -17.83 -3.94
CA PHE A 173 -21.17 -18.24 -4.93
C PHE A 173 -20.81 -19.58 -5.58
N GLU A 174 -19.56 -19.75 -6.03
CA GLU A 174 -19.08 -20.99 -6.66
C GLU A 174 -19.22 -22.20 -5.73
N VAL A 175 -18.77 -22.07 -4.48
CA VAL A 175 -18.81 -23.16 -3.49
C VAL A 175 -20.24 -23.60 -3.16
N LEU A 176 -21.19 -22.66 -3.16
CA LEU A 176 -22.58 -22.96 -2.80
C LEU A 176 -23.45 -23.34 -4.00
N SER A 177 -23.05 -22.96 -5.22
CA SER A 177 -23.76 -23.28 -6.47
C SER A 177 -25.27 -22.94 -6.41
N LEU A 178 -25.59 -21.75 -5.88
CA LEU A 178 -26.97 -21.25 -5.73
C LEU A 178 -27.23 -20.08 -6.70
N ASP A 179 -27.75 -20.38 -7.89
CA ASP A 179 -27.95 -19.41 -8.97
C ASP A 179 -28.77 -18.17 -8.56
N SER A 180 -29.79 -18.37 -7.71
CA SER A 180 -30.64 -17.27 -7.23
C SER A 180 -29.95 -16.28 -6.28
N MET A 181 -28.72 -16.54 -5.84
CA MET A 181 -28.01 -15.74 -4.84
C MET A 181 -27.00 -14.76 -5.45
N VAL A 182 -26.73 -14.82 -6.77
CA VAL A 182 -25.71 -13.98 -7.43
C VAL A 182 -25.95 -12.49 -7.18
N LEU A 183 -27.18 -12.02 -7.42
CA LEU A 183 -27.51 -10.60 -7.33
C LEU A 183 -27.46 -10.08 -5.87
N PRO A 184 -28.12 -10.72 -4.88
CA PRO A 184 -28.02 -10.28 -3.48
C PRO A 184 -26.59 -10.28 -2.97
N LEU A 185 -25.82 -11.33 -3.29
CA LEU A 185 -24.45 -11.51 -2.81
C LEU A 185 -23.50 -10.47 -3.43
N SER A 186 -23.67 -10.15 -4.71
CA SER A 186 -22.87 -9.13 -5.38
C SER A 186 -23.17 -7.73 -4.84
N LEU A 187 -24.46 -7.38 -4.72
CA LEU A 187 -24.89 -6.06 -4.26
C LEU A 187 -24.46 -5.79 -2.81
N SER A 188 -24.67 -6.75 -1.91
CA SER A 188 -24.28 -6.60 -0.50
C SER A 188 -22.76 -6.49 -0.34
N SER A 189 -22.00 -7.22 -1.14
CA SER A 189 -20.54 -7.22 -1.07
C SER A 189 -19.95 -5.92 -1.61
N LEU A 190 -20.48 -5.39 -2.72
CA LEU A 190 -20.10 -4.07 -3.23
C LEU A 190 -20.46 -2.96 -2.25
N ALA A 191 -21.67 -3.00 -1.66
CA ALA A 191 -22.08 -2.05 -0.64
C ALA A 191 -21.12 -2.07 0.56
N ALA A 192 -20.76 -3.26 1.06
CA ALA A 192 -19.79 -3.40 2.15
C ALA A 192 -18.40 -2.85 1.79
N ILE A 193 -17.91 -3.12 0.56
CA ILE A 193 -16.64 -2.59 0.06
C ILE A 193 -16.71 -1.06 -0.07
N PHE A 194 -17.77 -0.46 -0.61
CA PHE A 194 -17.84 0.98 -0.72
C PHE A 194 -17.97 1.65 0.66
N THR A 195 -18.85 1.15 1.52
CA THR A 195 -19.04 1.71 2.87
C THR A 195 -17.75 1.66 3.66
N ALA A 196 -17.05 0.53 3.67
CA ALA A 196 -15.84 0.48 4.45
C ALA A 196 -14.75 1.40 3.82
N ASN A 197 -14.76 1.70 2.50
CA ASN A 197 -13.66 2.43 1.84
C ASN A 197 -13.63 3.88 2.34
N LEU A 198 -14.79 4.36 2.79
CA LEU A 198 -14.97 5.63 3.47
C LEU A 198 -14.41 5.65 4.90
N VAL A 199 -14.22 4.48 5.53
CA VAL A 199 -13.89 4.36 6.97
C VAL A 199 -12.43 4.02 7.20
N SER A 200 -11.86 3.08 6.46
CA SER A 200 -10.50 2.57 6.73
C SER A 200 -9.84 1.88 5.54
N LEU A 201 -8.50 1.79 5.60
CA LEU A 201 -7.69 0.99 4.69
C LEU A 201 -8.07 -0.51 4.72
N PRO A 202 -7.87 -1.24 3.60
CA PRO A 202 -7.99 -2.70 3.56
C PRO A 202 -7.14 -3.37 4.65
N PHE A 203 -7.60 -4.51 5.20
CA PHE A 203 -6.87 -5.21 6.27
C PHE A 203 -5.42 -5.55 5.88
N PHE A 204 -5.21 -6.03 4.66
CA PHE A 204 -3.88 -6.42 4.18
C PHE A 204 -2.94 -5.20 4.03
N ASP A 205 -3.45 -4.11 3.46
CA ASP A 205 -2.69 -2.88 3.26
C ASP A 205 -2.34 -2.21 4.59
N LEU A 206 -3.28 -2.20 5.54
CA LEU A 206 -3.02 -1.74 6.90
C LEU A 206 -1.88 -2.54 7.56
N GLY A 207 -1.81 -3.84 7.30
CA GLY A 207 -0.72 -4.70 7.75
C GLY A 207 0.64 -4.33 7.13
N LEU A 208 0.66 -3.97 5.85
CA LEU A 208 1.87 -3.52 5.15
C LEU A 208 2.36 -2.17 5.71
N VAL A 209 1.47 -1.18 5.81
CA VAL A 209 1.78 0.15 6.35
C VAL A 209 2.31 0.05 7.78
N ARG A 210 1.67 -0.75 8.64
CA ARG A 210 2.14 -0.95 10.03
C ARG A 210 3.51 -1.60 10.14
N LYS A 211 3.91 -2.40 9.14
CA LYS A 211 5.26 -2.98 9.07
C LYS A 211 6.30 -2.01 8.51
N GLY A 212 5.89 -0.79 8.11
CA GLY A 212 6.74 0.14 7.36
C GLY A 212 7.09 -0.40 5.97
N TRP A 213 6.29 -1.34 5.45
CA TRP A 213 6.46 -1.83 4.10
C TRP A 213 5.67 -0.92 3.20
N GLY A 214 6.40 -0.13 2.43
CA GLY A 214 5.78 0.80 1.52
C GLY A 214 4.74 0.15 0.63
N CYS A 215 3.59 0.81 0.53
CA CYS A 215 2.39 0.28 -0.09
C CYS A 215 1.79 1.32 -1.03
N ILE A 216 1.35 0.86 -2.21
CA ILE A 216 0.70 1.70 -3.23
C ILE A 216 -0.56 2.34 -2.66
N SER A 217 -1.29 1.60 -1.82
CA SER A 217 -2.54 2.08 -1.23
C SER A 217 -2.34 3.28 -0.32
N GLU A 218 -1.17 3.42 0.34
CA GLU A 218 -0.84 4.61 1.12
C GLU A 218 -0.70 5.83 0.21
N LEU A 219 -0.09 5.64 -0.97
CA LEU A 219 0.00 6.69 -1.98
C LEU A 219 -1.39 7.08 -2.48
N THR A 220 -2.26 6.13 -2.83
CA THR A 220 -3.54 6.43 -3.50
C THR A 220 -4.68 6.82 -2.55
N SER A 221 -4.63 6.41 -1.27
CA SER A 221 -5.73 6.66 -0.33
C SER A 221 -5.52 7.90 0.54
N THR A 222 -4.36 8.54 0.44
CA THR A 222 -4.03 9.72 1.24
C THR A 222 -3.78 10.92 0.34
N SER A 223 -3.83 12.13 0.91
CA SER A 223 -3.49 13.38 0.20
C SER A 223 -2.08 13.37 -0.40
N ARG A 224 -1.23 12.41 -0.04
CA ARG A 224 0.11 12.23 -0.60
C ARG A 224 0.10 11.87 -2.08
N ALA A 225 -1.00 11.36 -2.63
CA ALA A 225 -1.11 11.11 -4.07
C ALA A 225 -0.91 12.38 -4.89
N GLU A 226 -1.37 13.50 -4.35
CA GLU A 226 -1.44 14.81 -4.99
C GLU A 226 -0.24 15.70 -4.60
N GLU A 227 0.64 15.23 -3.70
CA GLU A 227 1.86 15.96 -3.34
C GLU A 227 2.77 16.08 -4.59
N PRO A 228 3.29 17.28 -4.88
CA PRO A 228 4.13 17.51 -6.04
C PRO A 228 5.53 16.93 -5.84
N ALA A 229 6.18 16.54 -6.94
CA ALA A 229 7.48 15.89 -6.93
C ALA A 229 8.55 16.71 -6.19
N PHE A 230 8.52 18.04 -6.27
CA PHE A 230 9.50 18.88 -5.57
C PHE A 230 9.45 18.78 -4.04
N GLU A 231 8.31 18.42 -3.44
CA GLU A 231 8.19 18.21 -1.99
C GLU A 231 8.69 16.83 -1.56
N LEU A 232 8.64 15.86 -2.47
CA LEU A 232 9.00 14.47 -2.21
C LEU A 232 10.46 14.15 -2.52
N MET A 233 11.12 14.95 -3.35
CA MET A 233 12.46 14.67 -3.83
C MET A 233 13.54 14.80 -2.76
N GLU A 234 14.52 13.92 -2.83
CA GLU A 234 15.83 14.15 -2.23
C GLU A 234 16.52 15.25 -3.04
N ALA A 235 16.96 16.32 -2.37
CA ALA A 235 17.54 17.47 -3.04
C ALA A 235 18.90 17.12 -3.66
N PHE A 236 19.27 17.78 -4.76
CA PHE A 236 20.54 17.55 -5.47
C PHE A 236 21.79 17.60 -4.59
N THR A 237 21.76 18.37 -3.50
CA THR A 237 22.88 18.49 -2.55
C THR A 237 23.04 17.30 -1.60
N GLU A 238 22.03 16.43 -1.50
CA GLU A 238 22.00 15.31 -0.55
C GLU A 238 22.53 14.00 -1.16
N PHE A 239 22.75 13.93 -2.48
CA PHE A 239 23.26 12.73 -3.16
C PHE A 239 24.45 13.03 -4.09
N PRO A 240 25.35 12.05 -4.33
CA PRO A 240 26.47 12.22 -5.24
C PRO A 240 25.99 12.21 -6.70
N ALA A 241 26.37 13.24 -7.45
CA ALA A 241 26.26 13.29 -8.90
C ALA A 241 27.63 13.15 -9.54
N LEU A 242 27.69 12.50 -10.70
CA LEU A 242 28.92 12.31 -11.47
C LEU A 242 28.96 13.30 -12.63
N GLU A 243 30.11 13.89 -12.93
CA GLU A 243 30.28 14.71 -14.12
C GLU A 243 30.46 13.80 -15.35
N GLU A 244 30.08 14.28 -16.55
CA GLU A 244 30.24 13.52 -17.81
C GLU A 244 31.65 12.91 -17.95
N ARG A 245 32.67 13.71 -17.63
CA ARG A 245 34.06 13.28 -17.49
C ARG A 245 34.38 13.19 -16.00
N SER A 246 34.37 11.98 -15.47
CA SER A 246 34.65 11.72 -14.07
C SER A 246 35.99 11.01 -13.90
N SER A 247 36.75 11.41 -12.88
CA SER A 247 37.98 10.70 -12.50
C SER A 247 37.66 9.40 -11.76
N CYS A 248 38.60 8.45 -11.77
CA CYS A 248 38.51 7.21 -11.01
C CYS A 248 38.22 7.46 -9.51
N ARG A 249 38.79 8.53 -8.95
CA ARG A 249 38.57 8.93 -7.56
C ARG A 249 37.12 9.35 -7.29
N ALA A 250 36.53 10.15 -8.17
CA ALA A 250 35.13 10.58 -8.04
C ALA A 250 34.17 9.39 -8.07
N VAL A 251 34.42 8.43 -8.98
CA VAL A 251 33.66 7.18 -9.09
C VAL A 251 33.73 6.36 -7.79
N GLN A 252 34.93 6.19 -7.21
CA GLN A 252 35.10 5.46 -5.95
C GLN A 252 34.43 6.19 -4.77
N GLN A 253 34.50 7.52 -4.73
CA GLN A 253 33.83 8.33 -3.72
C GLN A 253 32.31 8.19 -3.80
N ALA A 254 31.73 8.22 -5.01
CA ALA A 254 30.29 8.02 -5.21
C ALA A 254 29.85 6.61 -4.74
N LEU A 255 30.62 5.57 -5.06
CA LEU A 255 30.36 4.20 -4.59
C LEU A 255 30.45 4.07 -3.06
N ALA A 256 31.33 4.83 -2.42
CA ALA A 256 31.53 4.82 -0.97
C ALA A 256 30.45 5.60 -0.20
N TYR A 257 29.80 6.60 -0.81
CA TYR A 257 28.91 7.53 -0.12
C TYR A 257 27.63 6.88 0.43
N THR A 258 26.95 6.05 -0.36
CA THR A 258 25.72 5.38 0.12
C THR A 258 25.57 3.99 -0.49
N PRO A 259 25.59 2.92 0.33
CA PRO A 259 25.47 1.54 -0.16
C PRO A 259 24.08 1.21 -0.74
N LEU A 260 23.06 2.01 -0.40
CA LEU A 260 21.66 1.82 -0.80
C LEU A 260 21.28 2.56 -2.10
N GLN A 261 22.18 3.36 -2.68
CA GLN A 261 21.89 4.04 -3.94
C GLN A 261 22.07 3.11 -5.12
N PHE A 262 21.00 2.97 -5.92
CA PHE A 262 20.96 2.12 -7.11
C PHE A 262 21.43 2.83 -8.38
N ASN A 263 21.18 4.15 -8.51
CA ASN A 263 21.48 4.93 -9.70
C ASN A 263 22.10 6.29 -9.35
N PHE A 264 23.11 6.70 -10.13
CA PHE A 264 23.82 7.96 -10.02
C PHE A 264 23.54 8.83 -11.26
N PRO A 265 23.11 10.09 -11.10
CA PRO A 265 22.93 10.98 -12.23
C PRO A 265 24.29 11.41 -12.80
N ILE A 266 24.35 11.50 -14.13
CA ILE A 266 25.45 12.11 -14.88
C ILE A 266 25.01 13.52 -15.24
N VAL A 267 25.81 14.50 -14.82
CA VAL A 267 25.49 15.91 -14.99
C VAL A 267 26.60 16.65 -15.74
N VAL A 268 26.23 17.75 -16.38
CA VAL A 268 27.19 18.74 -16.89
C VAL A 268 27.02 20.07 -16.16
N ARG A 269 28.17 20.64 -15.83
CA ARG A 269 28.29 21.96 -15.24
C ARG A 269 29.01 22.86 -16.21
N ASP A 270 28.24 23.68 -16.91
CA ASP A 270 28.80 24.73 -17.76
C ASP A 270 29.59 25.74 -16.89
N GLU A 271 30.62 26.35 -17.46
CA GLU A 271 31.42 27.41 -16.84
C GLU A 271 30.54 28.56 -16.34
N PHE A 272 29.50 28.89 -17.12
CA PHE A 272 28.52 29.90 -16.75
C PHE A 272 27.74 29.51 -15.48
N LEU A 273 27.21 28.28 -15.45
CA LEU A 273 26.49 27.75 -14.29
C LEU A 273 27.39 27.64 -13.07
N LYS A 274 28.65 27.18 -13.22
CA LYS A 274 29.62 27.14 -12.13
C LYS A 274 29.83 28.52 -11.50
N LYS A 275 29.83 29.57 -12.30
CA LYS A 275 30.09 30.94 -11.84
C LYS A 275 28.87 31.59 -11.19
N HIS A 276 27.66 31.36 -11.71
CA HIS A 276 26.45 32.10 -11.30
C HIS A 276 25.52 31.26 -10.40
N HIS A 277 25.49 29.95 -10.59
CA HIS A 277 24.64 29.02 -9.84
C HIS A 277 25.41 27.73 -9.50
N PRO A 278 26.31 27.76 -8.50
CA PRO A 278 27.20 26.63 -8.19
C PRO A 278 26.45 25.35 -7.76
N HIS A 279 25.17 25.47 -7.42
CA HIS A 279 24.30 24.37 -7.00
C HIS A 279 23.48 23.77 -8.14
N HIS A 280 23.55 24.32 -9.36
CA HIS A 280 22.76 23.85 -10.49
C HIS A 280 23.62 23.02 -11.44
N SER A 281 23.05 21.95 -11.99
CA SER A 281 23.74 21.09 -12.97
C SER A 281 22.72 20.52 -13.94
N ILE A 282 23.07 20.39 -15.22
CA ILE A 282 22.16 19.88 -16.25
C ILE A 282 22.23 18.36 -16.27
N LEU A 283 21.08 17.69 -16.25
CA LEU A 283 21.01 16.23 -16.31
C LEU A 283 21.30 15.74 -17.75
N LEU A 284 22.32 14.90 -17.92
CA LEU A 284 22.64 14.28 -19.21
C LEU A 284 22.32 12.79 -19.27
N GLY A 285 22.42 12.09 -18.14
CA GLY A 285 22.30 10.64 -18.13
C GLY A 285 22.16 10.08 -16.72
N SER A 286 22.09 8.76 -16.61
CA SER A 286 22.23 8.06 -15.33
C SER A 286 23.05 6.79 -15.48
N VAL A 287 23.75 6.38 -14.44
CA VAL A 287 24.52 5.14 -14.41
C VAL A 287 24.10 4.30 -13.20
N THR A 288 23.90 3.01 -13.41
CA THR A 288 23.57 2.09 -12.32
C THR A 288 24.80 1.83 -11.45
N ARG A 289 24.59 1.48 -10.18
CA ARG A 289 25.69 1.10 -9.29
C ARG A 289 26.47 -0.09 -9.82
N GLU A 290 25.78 -1.10 -10.34
CA GLU A 290 26.40 -2.30 -10.93
C GLU A 290 27.35 -1.94 -12.08
N ALA A 291 26.92 -1.00 -12.94
CA ALA A 291 27.73 -0.46 -14.02
C ALA A 291 28.95 0.29 -13.49
N LEU A 292 28.78 1.09 -12.44
CA LEU A 292 29.84 1.85 -11.84
C LEU A 292 30.87 0.97 -11.10
N GLU A 293 30.42 -0.10 -10.44
CA GLU A 293 31.27 -1.11 -9.81
C GLU A 293 32.07 -1.91 -10.85
N GLU A 294 31.44 -2.28 -11.96
CA GLU A 294 32.12 -2.96 -13.06
C GLU A 294 33.16 -2.04 -13.72
N LEU A 295 32.83 -0.77 -13.92
CA LEU A 295 33.78 0.24 -14.38
C LEU A 295 34.98 0.36 -13.41
N SER A 296 34.72 0.40 -12.10
CA SER A 296 35.76 0.43 -11.07
C SER A 296 36.68 -0.80 -11.11
N ARG A 297 36.15 -2.00 -11.38
CA ARG A 297 36.96 -3.22 -11.56
C ARG A 297 37.87 -3.13 -12.78
N GLN A 298 37.36 -2.63 -13.90
CA GLN A 298 38.15 -2.50 -15.13
C GLN A 298 39.27 -1.48 -15.01
N LEU A 299 39.01 -0.36 -14.35
CA LEU A 299 40.01 0.68 -14.12
C LEU A 299 41.14 0.14 -13.21
N LYS A 300 40.80 -0.66 -12.19
CA LYS A 300 41.79 -1.34 -11.35
C LYS A 300 42.60 -2.38 -12.12
N ALA A 301 41.98 -3.12 -13.04
CA ALA A 301 42.65 -4.14 -13.84
C ALA A 301 43.64 -3.56 -14.86
N LYS A 302 43.41 -2.33 -15.33
CA LYS A 302 44.25 -1.67 -16.34
C LYS A 302 45.46 -0.92 -15.77
N GLU A 303 45.65 -0.90 -14.45
CA GLU A 303 46.66 -0.06 -13.76
C GLU A 303 46.63 1.40 -14.25
N SER A 304 45.44 1.90 -14.59
CA SER A 304 45.26 3.26 -15.07
C SER A 304 45.62 4.26 -13.95
N PRO A 305 46.29 5.37 -14.28
CA PRO A 305 46.55 6.43 -13.30
C PRO A 305 45.23 6.94 -12.70
N GLU A 306 45.22 7.23 -11.40
CA GLU A 306 44.01 7.65 -10.67
C GLU A 306 43.36 8.93 -11.23
N GLU A 307 44.14 9.75 -11.94
CA GLU A 307 43.71 10.99 -12.59
C GLU A 307 43.17 10.81 -14.00
N GLN A 308 43.15 9.58 -14.55
CA GLN A 308 42.58 9.36 -15.87
C GLN A 308 41.08 9.68 -15.85
N GLU A 309 40.69 10.69 -16.63
CA GLU A 309 39.29 11.03 -16.85
C GLU A 309 38.63 9.99 -17.74
N VAL A 310 37.44 9.57 -17.34
CA VAL A 310 36.61 8.64 -18.08
C VAL A 310 35.33 9.34 -18.50
N ASP A 311 35.03 9.28 -19.79
CA ASP A 311 33.73 9.68 -20.34
C ASP A 311 32.69 8.60 -20.05
N LEU A 312 31.76 8.90 -19.14
CA LEU A 312 30.75 7.96 -18.66
C LEU A 312 29.64 7.70 -19.69
N LEU A 313 29.36 8.65 -20.59
CA LEU A 313 28.28 8.52 -21.57
C LEU A 313 28.68 7.63 -22.76
N HIS A 314 29.96 7.65 -23.14
CA HIS A 314 30.48 6.89 -24.28
C HIS A 314 31.08 5.53 -23.88
N MET A 315 31.22 5.25 -22.58
CA MET A 315 31.69 3.97 -22.05
C MET A 315 30.72 2.82 -22.38
N ARG A 316 31.28 1.68 -22.78
CA ARG A 316 30.53 0.46 -23.14
C ARG A 316 30.79 -0.68 -22.16
N TRP A 317 29.79 -1.55 -22.02
CA TRP A 317 29.93 -2.78 -21.24
C TRP A 317 31.03 -3.69 -21.81
N PRO A 318 31.83 -4.37 -20.96
CA PRO A 318 32.86 -5.30 -21.43
C PRO A 318 32.22 -6.45 -22.22
N GLY A 319 32.60 -6.59 -23.49
CA GLY A 319 32.08 -7.63 -24.38
C GLY A 319 30.70 -7.36 -24.97
N GLY A 320 30.15 -6.14 -24.82
CA GLY A 320 28.82 -5.79 -25.34
C GLY A 320 28.79 -4.46 -26.11
N HIS A 321 27.74 -4.28 -26.92
CA HIS A 321 27.43 -3.00 -27.57
C HIS A 321 26.59 -2.06 -26.70
N ARG A 322 26.21 -2.49 -25.49
CA ARG A 322 25.38 -1.70 -24.58
C ARG A 322 26.20 -0.62 -23.89
N LEU A 323 25.69 0.61 -23.91
CA LEU A 323 26.25 1.72 -23.14
C LEU A 323 26.14 1.43 -21.65
N LEU A 324 27.17 1.86 -20.91
CA LEU A 324 27.25 1.69 -19.47
C LEU A 324 26.30 2.66 -18.74
N ALA A 325 26.16 3.86 -19.30
CA ALA A 325 25.17 4.85 -18.88
C ALA A 325 23.87 4.74 -19.71
N ASP A 326 22.76 5.10 -19.07
CA ASP A 326 21.48 5.37 -19.70
C ASP A 326 21.40 6.86 -20.09
N PRO A 327 21.45 7.20 -21.39
CA PRO A 327 21.43 8.59 -21.85
C PRO A 327 20.04 9.22 -21.78
N VAL A 328 18.98 8.44 -21.51
CA VAL A 328 17.60 8.96 -21.40
C VAL A 328 17.04 8.55 -20.04
N PRO A 329 17.58 9.14 -18.95
CA PRO A 329 17.06 8.89 -17.61
C PRO A 329 15.61 9.39 -17.53
N LEU A 330 14.81 8.76 -16.67
CA LEU A 330 13.44 9.21 -16.43
C LEU A 330 13.48 10.57 -15.73
N ALA A 331 13.21 11.63 -16.47
CA ALA A 331 13.08 12.99 -15.96
C ALA A 331 11.60 13.34 -15.80
N VAL A 332 11.26 14.04 -14.71
CA VAL A 332 9.91 14.49 -14.41
C VAL A 332 9.90 15.96 -14.04
N ASP A 333 8.77 16.61 -14.32
CA ASP A 333 8.52 17.99 -13.95
C ASP A 333 8.40 18.13 -12.41
N PRO A 334 8.91 19.21 -11.79
CA PRO A 334 8.76 19.44 -10.36
C PRO A 334 7.30 19.48 -9.87
N LEU A 335 6.36 19.85 -10.73
CA LEU A 335 4.93 19.91 -10.42
C LEU A 335 4.21 18.58 -10.68
N ALA A 336 4.89 17.57 -11.22
CA ALA A 336 4.31 16.25 -11.43
C ALA A 336 3.87 15.64 -10.08
N THR A 337 2.68 15.05 -10.05
CA THR A 337 2.14 14.48 -8.81
C THR A 337 2.81 13.15 -8.46
N ALA A 338 2.81 12.81 -7.17
CA ALA A 338 3.30 11.52 -6.67
C ALA A 338 2.67 10.33 -7.40
N GLN A 339 1.38 10.42 -7.73
CA GLN A 339 0.65 9.39 -8.47
C GLN A 339 1.17 9.23 -9.90
N GLU A 340 1.35 10.32 -10.65
CA GLU A 340 1.90 10.29 -12.00
C GLU A 340 3.31 9.71 -12.00
N LEU A 341 4.14 10.15 -11.05
CA LEU A 341 5.49 9.65 -10.86
C LEU A 341 5.51 8.13 -10.62
N TYR A 342 4.64 7.63 -9.75
CA TYR A 342 4.51 6.20 -9.49
C TYR A 342 4.14 5.42 -10.76
N VAL A 343 3.18 5.92 -11.52
CA VAL A 343 2.76 5.30 -12.79
C VAL A 343 3.92 5.29 -13.78
N MET A 344 4.64 6.41 -13.94
CA MET A 344 5.79 6.53 -14.84
C MET A 344 6.90 5.55 -14.46
N LEU A 345 7.31 5.51 -13.19
CA LEU A 345 8.32 4.57 -12.68
C LEU A 345 7.94 3.12 -12.97
N LYS A 346 6.67 2.76 -12.73
CA LYS A 346 6.17 1.40 -12.93
C LYS A 346 6.09 1.00 -14.41
N VAL A 347 5.58 1.88 -15.26
CA VAL A 347 5.44 1.65 -16.70
C VAL A 347 6.80 1.54 -17.36
N MET A 348 7.73 2.44 -17.00
CA MET A 348 9.09 2.47 -17.55
C MET A 348 10.02 1.43 -16.91
N LYS A 349 9.57 0.73 -15.86
CA LYS A 349 10.36 -0.22 -15.07
C LYS A 349 11.67 0.39 -14.57
N LYS A 350 11.59 1.64 -14.11
CA LYS A 350 12.72 2.38 -13.53
C LYS A 350 12.55 2.42 -12.01
N GLU A 351 13.67 2.37 -11.30
CA GLU A 351 13.68 2.42 -9.83
C GLU A 351 13.78 3.83 -9.28
N CYS A 352 14.17 4.80 -10.11
CA CYS A 352 14.40 6.19 -9.76
C CYS A 352 13.94 7.10 -10.89
N ALA A 353 13.44 8.27 -10.52
CA ALA A 353 13.14 9.38 -11.41
C ALA A 353 13.91 10.61 -10.95
N TYR A 354 14.32 11.46 -11.90
CA TYR A 354 15.03 12.70 -11.64
C TYR A 354 14.09 13.87 -11.84
N VAL A 355 14.02 14.76 -10.84
CA VAL A 355 13.19 15.95 -10.92
C VAL A 355 14.01 17.05 -11.58
N THR A 356 13.54 17.57 -12.71
CA THR A 356 14.27 18.56 -13.49
C THR A 356 13.40 19.77 -13.82
N GLY A 357 13.92 20.99 -13.60
CA GLY A 357 13.32 22.23 -14.08
C GLY A 357 14.15 22.80 -15.22
N HIS A 358 13.58 22.95 -16.42
CA HIS A 358 14.30 23.39 -17.64
C HIS A 358 15.63 22.63 -17.89
N GLY A 359 15.66 21.33 -17.62
CA GLY A 359 16.84 20.47 -17.80
C GLY A 359 17.86 20.54 -16.65
N VAL A 360 17.69 21.47 -15.69
CA VAL A 360 18.49 21.53 -14.45
C VAL A 360 18.00 20.47 -13.48
N LEU A 361 18.91 19.64 -12.98
CA LEU A 361 18.64 18.63 -11.96
C LEU A 361 18.37 19.30 -10.61
N LEU A 362 17.14 19.17 -10.12
CA LEU A 362 16.71 19.70 -8.82
C LEU A 362 16.83 18.64 -7.72
N GLY A 363 16.51 17.40 -8.06
CA GLY A 363 16.52 16.30 -7.12
C GLY A 363 16.25 14.96 -7.76
N ARG A 364 16.08 13.93 -6.93
CA ARG A 364 15.73 12.59 -7.36
C ARG A 364 14.69 11.99 -6.42
N ILE A 365 13.89 11.07 -6.94
CA ILE A 365 12.89 10.33 -6.17
C ILE A 365 13.05 8.85 -6.49
N SER A 366 13.34 8.04 -5.49
CA SER A 366 13.33 6.59 -5.64
C SER A 366 11.92 6.01 -5.46
N LEU A 367 11.65 4.90 -6.12
CA LEU A 367 10.39 4.17 -5.93
C LEU A 367 10.22 3.71 -4.48
N GLN A 368 11.32 3.48 -3.76
CA GLN A 368 11.28 3.11 -2.34
C GLN A 368 10.84 4.28 -1.46
N GLU A 369 11.41 5.48 -1.68
CA GLU A 369 10.99 6.72 -1.01
C GLU A 369 9.53 7.03 -1.27
N LEU A 370 9.10 6.93 -2.54
CA LEU A 370 7.72 7.20 -2.95
C LEU A 370 6.72 6.25 -2.26
N LEU A 371 7.11 5.00 -2.07
CA LEU A 371 6.29 4.02 -1.34
C LEU A 371 6.37 4.20 0.18
N GLY A 372 7.22 5.09 0.71
CA GLY A 372 7.40 5.31 2.15
C GLY A 372 8.37 4.33 2.83
N LYS A 373 9.16 3.57 2.05
CA LYS A 373 10.27 2.76 2.60
C LYS A 373 11.50 3.64 2.77
N GLY A 374 11.90 3.90 4.01
CA GLY A 374 13.20 4.50 4.32
C GLY A 374 13.19 5.98 4.68
N LEU A 375 12.05 6.66 4.67
CA LEU A 375 11.95 8.00 5.24
C LEU A 375 11.86 7.88 6.78
N PRO A 376 12.84 8.38 7.57
CA PRO A 376 12.54 8.74 8.93
C PRO A 376 11.42 9.78 8.89
N ILE A 377 10.39 9.59 9.71
CA ILE A 377 9.16 10.42 9.82
C ILE A 377 9.47 11.86 10.31
N THR A 378 10.67 12.39 10.06
CA THR A 378 11.16 13.68 10.55
C THR A 378 11.44 14.72 9.47
N LYS A 379 11.27 14.44 8.17
CA LYS A 379 11.26 15.51 7.15
C LYS A 379 9.84 16.09 6.97
N GLY A 380 9.22 16.47 8.09
CA GLY A 380 8.13 17.42 8.13
C GLY A 380 8.67 18.71 8.73
N LEU A 381 8.55 19.81 8.00
CA LEU A 381 8.93 21.18 8.39
C LEU A 381 10.44 21.40 8.62
N GLY A 382 11.20 21.71 7.57
CA GLY A 382 12.52 22.31 7.77
C GLY A 382 13.53 22.20 6.63
N ALA A 383 13.23 22.80 5.48
CA ALA A 383 14.24 23.31 4.55
C ALA A 383 13.52 24.40 3.72
N VAL A 384 13.31 25.61 4.24
CA VAL A 384 14.30 26.70 4.25
C VAL A 384 15.15 26.70 2.96
N HIS A 385 14.50 26.87 1.82
CA HIS A 385 14.89 27.74 0.69
C HIS A 385 13.94 27.44 -0.47
N ASN A 386 12.87 28.23 -0.68
CA ASN A 386 12.08 28.12 -1.91
C ASN A 386 11.20 29.34 -2.27
N GLU A 387 11.61 30.56 -1.88
CA GLU A 387 11.26 31.71 -2.73
C GLU A 387 12.27 31.86 -3.87
N THR A 388 13.56 31.53 -3.65
CA THR A 388 14.60 31.74 -4.66
C THR A 388 14.52 30.81 -5.88
N ILE A 389 14.04 29.56 -5.73
CA ILE A 389 13.94 28.62 -6.86
C ILE A 389 12.72 28.93 -7.73
N LEU A 390 11.59 29.31 -7.13
CA LEU A 390 10.40 29.75 -7.88
C LEU A 390 10.59 31.14 -8.50
N LEU A 391 11.22 32.09 -7.78
CA LEU A 391 11.57 33.40 -8.35
C LEU A 391 12.56 33.28 -9.51
N SER A 392 13.52 32.36 -9.46
CA SER A 392 14.44 32.14 -10.59
C SER A 392 13.76 31.52 -11.81
N LEU A 393 12.60 30.87 -11.63
CA LEU A 393 11.77 30.34 -12.73
C LEU A 393 10.85 31.43 -13.30
N GLU A 394 10.24 32.27 -12.46
CA GLU A 394 9.44 33.42 -12.90
C GLU A 394 10.29 34.52 -13.56
N ASP A 395 11.51 34.76 -13.06
CA ASP A 395 12.47 35.69 -13.66
C ASP A 395 13.03 35.18 -15.01
N ALA A 396 12.97 33.87 -15.26
CA ALA A 396 13.33 33.29 -16.57
C ALA A 396 12.18 33.36 -17.59
N GLU A 397 10.92 33.42 -17.14
CA GLU A 397 9.74 33.55 -18.01
C GLU A 397 9.47 35.00 -18.44
N THR A 398 10.07 36.00 -17.79
CA THR A 398 9.98 37.40 -18.20
C THR A 398 11.25 37.87 -18.90
N PRO A 399 11.34 37.81 -20.24
CA PRO A 399 12.40 38.53 -20.94
C PRO A 399 12.19 40.02 -20.65
N GLY A 400 13.06 40.60 -19.83
CA GLY A 400 12.99 42.01 -19.48
C GLY A 400 12.96 42.89 -20.72
N GLU A 401 11.78 43.44 -21.04
CA GLU A 401 11.62 44.63 -21.87
C GLU A 401 12.29 45.81 -21.15
N LYS A 402 13.61 45.87 -21.18
CA LYS A 402 14.32 47.14 -20.99
C LYS A 402 14.39 47.80 -22.35
N GLY A 403 13.44 48.70 -22.57
CA GLY A 403 13.47 49.65 -23.67
C GLY A 403 14.76 50.47 -23.63
N GLU A 404 15.63 50.23 -24.59
CA GLU A 404 16.58 51.24 -25.08
C GLU A 404 16.00 51.82 -26.37
N SER A 405 15.38 52.98 -26.22
CA SER A 405 15.05 53.87 -27.32
C SER A 405 16.35 54.41 -27.93
N HIS A 406 16.76 53.87 -29.07
CA HIS A 406 17.58 54.59 -30.03
C HIS A 406 16.83 54.64 -31.35
N GLU A 407 16.13 55.76 -31.56
CA GLU A 407 15.76 56.22 -32.90
C GLU A 407 17.03 56.38 -33.73
N GLN A 408 17.09 55.71 -34.88
CA GLN A 408 17.57 56.35 -36.10
C GLN A 408 16.93 55.72 -37.33
N SER A 409 16.04 56.52 -37.89
CA SER A 409 15.43 56.50 -39.21
C SER A 409 16.23 55.80 -40.31
N TRP A 410 15.58 54.90 -41.05
CA TRP A 410 15.58 54.92 -42.50
C TRP A 410 14.14 54.70 -43.00
N VAL A 411 13.54 55.82 -43.40
CA VAL A 411 12.53 56.03 -44.45
C VAL A 411 12.01 54.76 -45.17
N ALA A 412 10.72 54.51 -45.03
CA ALA A 412 9.79 54.41 -46.16
C ALA A 412 8.34 54.59 -45.71
N SER A 413 7.81 55.78 -46.02
CA SER A 413 6.41 56.26 -46.01
C SER A 413 5.78 56.60 -44.66
#